data_AF-A0A554JAS7-F1
#
_entry.id   AF-A0A554JAS7-F1
#
_cell.length_a   1.000
_cell.length_b   1.000
_cell.length_c   1.000
_cell.angle_alpha   90.00
_cell.angle_beta   90.00
_cell.angle_gamma   90.00
#
_symmetry.space_group_name_H-M   'P 1'
#
loop_
_entity.id
_entity.type
_entity.pdbx_description
1 polymer ?
#
loop_
_entity_poly.entity_id
_entity_poly.type
_entity_poly.pdbx_seq_one_letter_code
_entity_poly.pdbx_strand_id
1 'polypeptide(L)' 'MATITILQKPSLKKTRVDIDLDKWERLADIFGFYKPSFLETLEQSIKESKIGKITRVKSLKELR' A
#
# COMPACT_ATOMS: atom_id res chain seq x y z
N MET A 1 20.14 30.86 -16.44
CA MET A 1 19.56 29.50 -16.42
C MET A 1 20.25 28.73 -15.30
N ALA A 2 19.52 28.31 -14.27
CA ALA A 2 20.12 27.61 -13.13
C ALA A 2 19.86 26.10 -13.24
N THR A 3 20.93 25.32 -13.33
CA THR A 3 20.88 23.85 -13.33
C THR A 3 21.00 23.35 -11.90
N ILE A 4 19.95 22.70 -11.40
CA ILE A 4 19.96 22.05 -10.08
C ILE A 4 20.40 20.60 -10.28
N THR A 5 21.65 20.31 -9.95
CA THR A 5 22.18 18.95 -9.97
C THR A 5 21.81 18.25 -8.66
N ILE A 6 20.91 17.26 -8.72
CA ILE A 6 20.55 16.42 -7.56
C ILE A 6 21.70 15.43 -7.32
N LEU A 7 22.55 15.71 -6.33
CA LEU A 7 23.78 14.94 -6.05
C LEU A 7 23.54 13.66 -5.23
N GLN A 8 22.32 13.36 -4.79
CA GLN A 8 22.08 12.22 -3.89
C GLN A 8 20.84 11.44 -4.30
N LYS A 9 21.06 10.16 -4.64
CA LYS A 9 20.01 9.15 -4.77
C LYS A 9 19.29 9.08 -3.41
N PRO A 10 17.96 9.26 -3.34
CA PRO A 10 17.26 9.19 -2.06
C PRO A 10 17.51 7.82 -1.45
N SER A 11 18.23 7.79 -0.33
CA SER A 11 18.46 6.56 0.42
C SER A 11 17.12 5.97 0.82
N LEU A 12 16.93 4.67 0.59
CA LEU A 12 15.75 3.92 1.02
C LEU A 12 15.70 3.91 2.57
N LYS A 13 15.23 5.00 3.17
CA LYS A 13 15.04 5.08 4.61
C LYS A 13 13.81 4.25 4.95
N LYS A 14 14.00 3.13 5.65
CA LYS A 14 12.90 2.34 6.20
C LYS A 14 12.32 3.12 7.38
N THR A 15 11.13 3.69 7.20
CA THR A 15 10.38 4.31 8.31
C THR A 15 9.76 3.19 9.14
N ARG A 16 10.17 3.08 10.41
CA ARG A 16 9.50 2.21 11.37
C ARG A 16 8.29 2.96 11.91
N VAL A 17 7.12 2.35 11.82
CA VAL A 17 5.88 2.86 12.40
C VAL A 17 5.49 1.86 13.47
N ASP A 18 5.51 2.29 14.72
CA ASP A 18 5.01 1.48 15.83
C ASP A 18 3.51 1.78 15.99
N ILE A 19 2.70 0.73 15.91
CA ILE A 19 1.24 0.81 16.00
C ILE A 19 0.81 -0.01 17.21
N ASP A 20 -0.06 0.58 18.02
CA ASP A 20 -0.72 -0.08 19.14
C ASP A 20 -1.74 -1.11 18.63
N LEU A 21 -1.69 -2.33 19.18
CA LEU A 21 -2.49 -3.45 18.68
C LEU A 21 -3.99 -3.22 18.85
N ASP A 22 -4.42 -2.71 20.01
CA ASP A 22 -5.84 -2.43 20.28
C ASP A 22 -6.37 -1.36 19.32
N LYS A 23 -5.56 -0.33 19.06
CA LYS A 23 -5.92 0.71 18.08
C LYS A 23 -6.00 0.14 16.66
N TRP A 24 -5.10 -0.78 16.31
CA TRP A 24 -5.12 -1.44 15.00
C TRP A 24 -6.37 -2.29 14.82
N GLU A 25 -6.73 -3.10 15.82
CA GLU A 25 -7.93 -3.95 15.76
C GLU A 25 -9.21 -3.12 15.62
N ARG A 26 -9.33 -2.00 16.35
CA ARG A 26 -10.44 -1.06 16.18
C ARG A 26 -10.53 -0.49 14.77
N LEU A 27 -9.38 -0.13 14.18
CA LEU A 27 -9.36 0.34 12.79
C LEU A 27 -9.79 -0.76 11.83
N ALA A 28 -9.28 -1.98 12.02
CA ALA A 28 -9.65 -3.12 11.19
C ALA A 28 -11.14 -3.46 11.28
N ASP A 29 -11.75 -3.28 12.46
CA ASP A 29 -13.19 -3.43 12.64
C ASP A 29 -13.99 -2.32 11.93
N ILE A 30 -13.59 -1.05 12.07
CA ILE A 30 -14.19 0.09 11.37
C ILE A 30 -14.15 -0.11 9.85
N PHE A 31 -13.00 -0.54 9.33
CA PHE A 31 -12.83 -0.82 7.91
C PHE A 31 -13.44 -2.16 7.47
N GLY A 32 -13.87 -3.00 8.42
CA GLY A 32 -14.48 -4.29 8.14
C GLY A 32 -13.54 -5.29 7.48
N PHE A 33 -12.25 -5.26 7.81
CA PHE A 33 -11.22 -6.13 7.20
C PHE A 33 -11.42 -7.62 7.47
N TYR A 34 -12.29 -7.98 8.41
CA TYR A 34 -12.65 -9.37 8.72
C TYR A 34 -13.99 -9.80 8.13
N LYS A 35 -14.70 -8.91 7.42
CA LYS A 35 -15.98 -9.26 6.80
C LYS A 35 -15.75 -10.29 5.67
N PRO A 36 -16.59 -11.34 5.55
CA PRO A 36 -16.44 -12.35 4.50
C PRO A 36 -16.34 -11.76 3.09
N SER A 37 -17.16 -10.76 2.77
CA SER A 37 -17.14 -10.06 1.48
C SER A 37 -15.82 -9.35 1.17
N PHE A 38 -15.16 -8.82 2.20
CA PHE A 38 -13.85 -8.19 2.04
C PHE A 38 -12.78 -9.26 1.78
N LEU A 39 -12.81 -10.36 2.54
CA LEU A 39 -11.86 -11.47 2.37
C LEU A 39 -11.96 -12.10 0.98
N GLU A 40 -13.17 -12.32 0.46
CA GLU A 40 -13.39 -12.80 -0.92
C GLU A 40 -12.80 -11.85 -1.96
N THR A 41 -13.01 -10.55 -1.79
CA THR A 41 -12.46 -9.52 -2.70
C THR A 41 -10.93 -9.48 -2.62
N LEU A 42 -10.36 -9.62 -1.41
CA LEU A 42 -8.93 -9.66 -1.18
C LEU A 42 -8.29 -10.87 -1.85
N GLU A 43 -8.87 -12.06 -1.69
CA GLU A 43 -8.40 -13.28 -2.35
C GLU A 43 -8.42 -13.16 -3.88
N GLN A 44 -9.51 -12.61 -4.43
CA GLN A 44 -9.62 -12.38 -5.86
C GLN A 44 -8.55 -11.38 -6.34
N SER A 45 -8.34 -10.28 -5.62
CA SER A 45 -7.31 -9.29 -5.93
C SER A 45 -5.90 -9.89 -5.89
N ILE A 46 -5.60 -10.72 -4.89
CA ILE A 46 -4.32 -11.44 -4.78
C ILE A 46 -4.14 -12.38 -5.99
N LYS A 47 -5.19 -13.12 -6.36
CA LYS A 47 -5.17 -14.03 -7.51
C LYS A 47 -4.91 -13.28 -8.81
N GLU A 48 -5.60 -12.16 -9.03
CA GLU A 48 -5.42 -11.32 -10.22
C GLU A 48 -4.06 -10.63 -10.26
N SER A 49 -3.52 -10.22 -9.10
CA SER A 49 -2.17 -9.69 -9.00
C SER A 49 -1.11 -10.76 -9.33
N LYS A 50 -1.28 -11.99 -8.85
CA LYS A 50 -0.38 -13.12 -9.15
C LYS A 50 -0.40 -13.52 -10.63
N ILE A 51 -1.56 -13.42 -11.29
CA ILE A 51 -1.73 -13.74 -12.71
C ILE A 51 -1.19 -12.59 -13.60
N GLY A 52 -0.76 -11.47 -13.01
CA GLY A 52 -0.21 -10.32 -13.75
C GLY A 52 -1.28 -9.44 -14.40
N LYS A 53 -2.57 -9.65 -14.06
CA LYS A 53 -3.68 -8.82 -14.56
C LYS A 53 -3.70 -7.43 -13.94
N ILE A 54 -3.18 -7.28 -12.72
CA ILE A 54 -3.13 -6.00 -11.99
C ILE A 54 -1.68 -5.52 -11.92
N THR A 55 -1.38 -4.42 -12.60
CA THR A 55 -0.06 -3.77 -12.54
C THR A 55 0.12 -3.15 -11.15
N ARG A 56 1.23 -3.46 -10.46
CA ARG A 56 1.59 -2.74 -9.24
C ARG A 56 1.88 -1.28 -9.62
N VAL A 57 0.95 -0.39 -9.31
CA VAL A 57 1.19 1.05 -9.39
C VAL A 57 2.19 1.45 -8.30
N LYS A 58 3.26 2.17 -8.67
CA LYS A 58 4.24 2.62 -7.68
C LYS A 58 3.73 3.81 -6.88
N SER A 59 2.76 4.54 -7.41
CA SER A 59 2.09 5.61 -6.68
C SER A 59 0.65 5.82 -7.14
N LEU A 60 -0.18 6.36 -6.25
CA LEU A 60 -1.56 6.76 -6.55
C LEU A 60 -1.66 7.83 -7.66
N LYS A 61 -0.56 8.53 -8.00
CA LYS A 61 -0.53 9.48 -9.12
C LYS A 61 -0.65 8.79 -10.48
N GLU A 62 -0.34 7.49 -10.56
CA GLU A 62 -0.44 6.70 -11.80
C GLU A 62 -1.88 6.30 -12.13
N LEU A 63 -2.82 6.50 -11.19
CA LEU A 63 -4.24 6.18 -11.33
C LEU A 63 -5.11 7.41 -11.66
N ARG A 64 -4.50 8.56 -11.98
CA ARG A 64 -5.19 9.83 -12.22
C ARG A 64 -5.09 10.27 -13.68
#